data_AF-A0A6M0H5V3-F1
#
_entry.id   AF-A0A6M0H5V3-F1
#
_cell.length_a   1.000
_cell.length_b   1.000
_cell.length_c   1.000
_cell.angle_alpha   90.00
_cell.angle_beta   90.00
_cell.angle_gamma   90.00
#
_symmetry.space_group_name_H-M   'P 1'
#
loop_
_entity.id
_entity.type
_entity.pdbx_description
1 polymer ?
#
loop_
_entity_poly.entity_id
_entity_poly.type
_entity_poly.pdbx_seq_one_letter_code
_entity_poly.pdbx_strand_id
1 'polypeptide(L)'
;MFIVEGNFDNKYASNIFNSIKSKYMYKVVQLYCYANCEILYQRFINSNLSGNRHPGHIRDINGIDDLKNKIINRNFKLDIENSINLDIDTTNFAEVDFQEIFQVVDINIR
;
A
#
# COMPACT_ATOMS: atom_id res chain seq x y z
N MET A 1 -10.36 -3.01 -16.58
CA MET A 1 -9.87 -2.70 -15.22
C MET A 1 -8.74 -3.64 -14.90
N PHE A 2 -7.67 -3.15 -14.28
CA PHE A 2 -6.61 -3.96 -13.70
C PHE A 2 -6.28 -3.40 -12.32
N ILE A 3 -5.69 -4.23 -11.47
CA ILE A 3 -5.22 -3.84 -10.14
C ILE A 3 -3.71 -4.05 -10.14
N VAL A 4 -2.98 -3.08 -9.61
CA VAL A 4 -1.54 -3.20 -9.34
C VAL A 4 -1.34 -2.99 -7.85
N GLU A 5 -0.65 -3.91 -7.21
CA GLU A 5 -0.39 -3.88 -5.77
C GLU A 5 1.13 -3.91 -5.53
N GLY A 6 1.56 -3.14 -4.53
CA GLY A 6 2.95 -3.06 -4.13
C GLY A 6 3.23 -1.89 -3.20
N ASN A 7 4.39 -1.91 -2.57
CA ASN A 7 4.91 -0.86 -1.72
C ASN A 7 5.62 0.23 -2.55
N PHE A 8 4.88 0.83 -3.48
CA PHE A 8 5.40 1.83 -4.41
C PHE A 8 5.94 3.05 -3.67
N ASP A 9 7.25 3.29 -3.78
CA ASP A 9 7.88 4.49 -3.23
C ASP A 9 7.60 5.67 -4.17
N ASN A 10 6.93 6.70 -3.64
CA ASN A 10 6.52 7.91 -4.35
C ASN A 10 7.67 8.50 -5.17
N LYS A 11 8.89 8.50 -4.60
CA LYS A 11 10.10 9.07 -5.22
C LYS A 11 10.35 8.51 -6.63
N TYR A 12 9.94 7.28 -6.89
CA TYR A 12 10.15 6.60 -8.17
C TYR A 12 8.85 6.37 -8.92
N ALA A 13 7.80 5.95 -8.23
CA ALA A 13 6.60 5.42 -8.86
C ALA A 13 5.67 6.50 -9.43
N SER A 14 5.55 7.68 -8.80
CA SER A 14 4.63 8.74 -9.24
C SER A 14 4.88 9.14 -10.70
N ASN A 15 6.15 9.36 -11.07
CA ASN A 15 6.53 9.72 -12.44
C ASN A 15 6.25 8.59 -13.44
N ILE A 16 6.45 7.33 -13.04
CA ILE A 16 6.16 6.17 -13.89
C ILE A 16 4.66 6.10 -14.18
N PHE A 17 3.82 6.15 -13.15
CA PHE A 17 2.37 6.06 -13.33
C PHE A 17 1.79 7.27 -14.06
N ASN A 18 2.29 8.48 -13.85
CA ASN A 18 1.88 9.65 -14.66
C ASN A 18 2.26 9.47 -16.14
N SER A 19 3.44 8.91 -16.42
CA SER A 19 3.88 8.63 -17.81
C SER A 19 3.02 7.57 -18.50
N ILE A 20 2.58 6.55 -17.76
CA ILE A 20 1.67 5.52 -18.30
C ILE A 20 0.27 6.14 -18.49
N LYS A 21 -0.19 6.97 -17.55
CA LYS A 21 -1.49 7.66 -17.61
C LYS A 21 -1.60 8.57 -18.83
N SER A 22 -0.56 9.36 -19.13
CA SER A 22 -0.53 10.23 -20.31
C SER A 22 -0.60 9.45 -21.62
N LYS A 23 -0.11 8.21 -21.65
CA LYS A 23 -0.12 7.34 -22.84
C LYS A 23 -1.44 6.61 -23.06
N TYR A 24 -2.11 6.16 -22.00
CA TYR A 24 -3.24 5.23 -22.11
C TYR A 24 -4.57 5.75 -21.53
N MET A 25 -4.63 7.00 -21.04
CA MET A 25 -5.87 7.68 -20.61
C MET A 25 -6.77 6.84 -19.68
N TYR A 26 -6.25 6.39 -18.54
CA TYR A 26 -7.05 5.69 -17.52
C TYR A 26 -7.37 6.56 -16.30
N LYS A 27 -8.52 6.26 -15.68
CA LYS A 27 -8.89 6.74 -14.35
C LYS A 27 -8.09 5.97 -13.29
N VAL A 28 -7.73 6.65 -12.20
CA VAL A 28 -6.92 6.08 -11.13
C VAL A 28 -7.64 6.24 -9.81
N VAL A 29 -7.90 5.11 -9.16
CA VAL A 29 -8.25 5.06 -7.74
C VAL A 29 -7.04 4.47 -7.02
N GLN A 30 -6.50 5.22 -6.07
CA GLN A 30 -5.36 4.84 -5.26
C GLN A 30 -5.87 4.46 -3.87
N LEU A 31 -5.59 3.22 -3.46
CA LEU A 31 -5.89 2.72 -2.12
C LEU A 31 -4.59 2.68 -1.33
N TYR A 32 -4.42 3.59 -0.38
CA TYR A 32 -3.26 3.64 0.49
C TYR A 32 -3.57 2.98 1.84
N CYS A 33 -3.15 1.72 1.98
CA CYS A 33 -3.29 0.98 3.23
C CYS A 33 -2.15 1.33 4.19
N TYR A 34 -2.48 1.80 5.38
CA TYR A 34 -1.51 2.04 6.46
C TYR A 34 -1.96 1.34 7.74
N ALA A 35 -1.07 1.23 8.72
CA ALA A 35 -1.41 0.74 10.05
C ALA A 35 -0.38 1.27 11.06
N ASN A 36 -0.72 1.16 12.34
CA ASN A 36 0.24 1.39 13.42
C ASN A 36 1.51 0.54 13.21
N CYS A 37 2.68 1.16 13.44
CA CYS A 37 3.98 0.52 13.22
C CYS A 37 4.19 -0.74 14.07
N GLU A 38 3.69 -0.79 15.31
CA GLU A 38 3.76 -1.97 16.18
C GLU A 38 2.97 -3.13 15.59
N ILE A 39 1.78 -2.86 15.08
CA ILE A 39 0.94 -3.85 14.41
C ILE A 39 1.60 -4.35 13.12
N LEU A 40 2.20 -3.45 12.32
CA LEU A 40 2.96 -3.85 11.14
C LEU A 40 4.16 -4.75 11.50
N TYR A 41 4.90 -4.41 12.55
CA TYR A 41 6.02 -5.21 13.02
C TYR A 41 5.57 -6.61 13.46
N GLN A 42 4.52 -6.70 14.27
CA GLN A 42 3.94 -7.98 14.69
C GLN A 42 3.50 -8.83 13.49
N ARG A 43 2.79 -8.22 12.52
CA ARG A 43 2.37 -8.90 11.28
C ARG A 43 3.57 -9.40 10.46
N PHE A 44 4.63 -8.60 10.37
CA PHE A 44 5.85 -8.97 9.68
C PHE A 44 6.52 -10.20 10.30
N ILE A 45 6.71 -10.18 11.63
CA ILE A 45 7.30 -11.32 12.36
C ILE A 45 6.44 -12.57 12.23
N ASN A 46 5.13 -12.45 12.43
CA ASN A 46 4.19 -13.56 12.27
C ASN A 46 4.23 -14.12 10.84
N SER A 47 4.32 -13.26 9.82
CA SER A 47 4.44 -13.67 8.41
C SER A 47 5.73 -14.45 8.17
N ASN A 48 6.88 -13.98 8.67
CA ASN A 48 8.15 -14.69 8.56
C ASN A 48 8.11 -16.07 9.23
N LEU A 49 7.45 -16.20 10.39
CA LEU A 49 7.38 -17.43 11.16
C LEU A 49 6.28 -18.40 10.69
N SER A 50 5.30 -17.93 9.91
CA SER A 50 4.13 -18.72 9.51
C SER A 50 4.43 -19.91 8.60
N GLY A 51 5.62 -19.96 7.97
CA GLY A 51 5.95 -20.95 6.93
C GLY A 51 5.28 -20.68 5.57
N ASN A 52 4.35 -19.72 5.47
CA ASN A 52 3.66 -19.37 4.22
C ASN A 52 4.45 -18.38 3.36
N ARG A 53 5.44 -17.69 3.95
CA ARG A 53 6.26 -16.70 3.24
C ARG A 53 7.36 -17.42 2.46
N HIS A 54 7.49 -17.10 1.17
CA HIS A 54 8.55 -17.68 0.35
C HIS A 54 9.93 -17.39 0.97
N PRO A 55 10.83 -18.40 1.07
CA PRO A 55 12.11 -18.26 1.77
C PRO A 55 12.96 -17.07 1.32
N GLY A 56 12.98 -16.76 0.01
CA GLY A 56 13.70 -15.60 -0.54
C GLY A 56 13.15 -14.21 -0.13
N HIS A 57 12.01 -14.17 0.57
CA HIS A 57 11.40 -12.94 1.10
C HIS A 57 11.43 -12.86 2.63
N ILE A 58 11.95 -13.90 3.30
CA ILE A 58 12.21 -13.84 4.74
C ILE A 58 13.38 -12.88 4.95
N ARG A 59 13.19 -11.91 5.85
CA ARG A 59 14.22 -10.93 6.19
C ARG A 59 14.30 -10.82 7.70
N ASP A 60 15.52 -10.76 8.21
CA ASP A 60 15.74 -10.40 9.60
C ASP A 60 15.56 -8.89 9.76
N ILE A 61 14.82 -8.51 10.81
CA ILE A 61 14.64 -7.14 11.23
C ILE A 61 15.00 -7.10 12.72
N ASN A 62 15.91 -6.19 13.08
CA ASN A 62 16.43 -6.05 14.44
C ASN A 62 15.49 -5.18 15.29
N GLY A 63 14.30 -5.70 15.57
CA GLY A 63 13.31 -5.00 16.38
C GLY A 63 12.51 -3.94 15.63
N ILE A 64 11.58 -3.31 16.35
CA ILE A 64 10.65 -2.34 15.78
C ILE A 64 11.33 -1.07 15.25
N ASP A 65 12.43 -0.65 15.84
CA ASP A 65 13.12 0.59 15.45
C ASP A 65 13.77 0.47 14.07
N ASP A 66 14.26 -0.71 13.70
CA ASP A 66 14.75 -0.98 12.34
C ASP A 66 13.61 -0.86 11.31
N LEU A 67 12.40 -1.33 11.64
CA LEU A 67 11.23 -1.14 10.79
C LEU A 67 10.86 0.35 10.68
N LYS A 68 10.82 1.08 11.80
CA LYS A 68 10.55 2.53 11.81
C LYS A 68 11.53 3.28 10.93
N ASN A 69 12.82 3.01 11.06
CA ASN A 69 13.87 3.65 10.27
C ASN A 69 13.73 3.37 8.77
N LYS A 70 13.27 2.17 8.39
CA LYS A 70 13.00 1.80 6.99
C LYS A 70 11.78 2.52 6.39
N ILE A 71 10.82 2.93 7.23
CA ILE A 71 9.56 3.55 6.80
C ILE A 71 9.59 5.08 6.91
N ILE A 72 10.23 5.65 7.94
CA ILE A 72 10.10 7.08 8.31
C ILE A 72 10.49 8.06 7.20
N ASN A 73 11.43 7.66 6.34
CA ASN A 73 11.92 8.49 5.23
C ASN A 73 11.26 8.14 3.89
N ARG A 74 10.23 7.29 3.89
CA ARG A 74 9.53 6.86 2.68
C ARG A 74 8.12 7.42 2.66
N ASN A 75 7.71 7.85 1.48
CA ASN A 75 6.34 8.19 1.19
C ASN A 75 5.80 7.15 0.21
N PHE A 76 4.71 6.48 0.57
CA PHE A 76 4.07 5.47 -0.27
C PHE A 76 2.79 5.97 -0.93
N LYS A 77 2.34 7.19 -0.63
CA LYS A 77 1.26 7.85 -1.35
C LYS A 77 1.81 8.44 -2.64
N LEU A 78 1.27 8.03 -3.78
CA LEU A 78 1.74 8.43 -5.10
C LEU A 78 1.07 9.73 -5.55
N ASP A 79 1.85 10.63 -6.12
CA ASP A 79 1.38 11.88 -6.70
C ASP A 79 0.95 11.64 -8.15
N ILE A 80 -0.20 10.98 -8.32
CA ILE A 80 -0.78 10.68 -9.64
C ILE A 80 -1.85 11.72 -9.96
N GLU A 81 -1.71 12.36 -11.13
CA GLU A 81 -2.63 13.41 -11.56
C GLU A 81 -4.07 12.90 -11.66
N ASN A 82 -5.02 13.66 -11.11
CA ASN A 82 -6.45 13.36 -11.11
C ASN A 82 -6.76 11.95 -10.57
N SER A 83 -5.95 11.47 -9.61
CA SER A 83 -6.24 10.24 -8.88
C SER A 83 -7.18 10.51 -7.72
N ILE A 84 -8.05 9.54 -7.46
CA ILE A 84 -8.90 9.52 -6.29
C ILE A 84 -8.16 8.72 -5.23
N ASN A 85 -7.93 9.32 -4.07
CA ASN A 85 -7.12 8.72 -3.02
C ASN A 85 -8.00 8.31 -1.85
N LEU A 86 -7.87 7.06 -1.42
CA LEU A 86 -8.50 6.54 -0.23
C LEU A 86 -7.43 6.03 0.72
N ASP A 87 -7.35 6.65 1.88
CA ASP A 87 -6.48 6.22 2.97
C ASP A 87 -7.23 5.20 3.83
N ILE A 88 -6.65 4.01 4.00
CA ILE A 88 -7.29 2.90 4.69
C ILE A 88 -6.45 2.54 5.90
N ASP A 89 -6.95 2.88 7.10
CA ASP A 89 -6.35 2.40 8.34
C ASP A 89 -6.66 0.93 8.52
N THR A 90 -5.64 0.11 8.46
CA THR A 90 -5.71 -1.34 8.65
C THR A 90 -5.14 -1.77 9.99
N THR A 91 -4.98 -0.85 10.95
CA THR A 91 -4.54 -1.18 12.32
C THR A 91 -5.44 -2.24 12.93
N ASN A 92 -6.76 -2.10 12.78
CA ASN A 92 -7.75 -3.11 13.11
C ASN A 92 -8.60 -3.47 11.88
N PHE A 93 -8.44 -4.69 11.34
CA PHE A 93 -9.21 -5.12 10.16
C PHE A 93 -10.72 -5.24 10.42
N ALA A 94 -11.15 -5.42 11.67
CA ALA A 94 -12.58 -5.49 12.00
C ALA A 94 -13.28 -4.13 11.87
N GLU A 95 -12.52 -3.04 11.85
CA GLU A 95 -13.03 -1.67 11.71
C GLU A 95 -12.98 -1.16 10.26
N VAL A 96 -12.41 -1.95 9.34
CA VAL A 96 -12.31 -1.57 7.92
C VAL A 96 -13.66 -1.79 7.24
N ASP A 97 -14.27 -0.71 6.74
CA ASP A 97 -15.49 -0.78 5.94
C ASP A 97 -15.16 -1.15 4.47
N PHE A 98 -15.13 -2.45 4.20
CA PHE A 98 -14.93 -2.95 2.84
C PHE A 98 -16.05 -2.58 1.87
N GLN A 99 -17.26 -2.34 2.36
CA GLN A 99 -18.39 -1.98 1.51
C GLN A 99 -18.24 -0.54 1.01
N GLU A 100 -17.83 0.39 1.88
CA GLU A 100 -17.50 1.77 1.51
C GLU A 100 -16.35 1.80 0.50
N ILE A 101 -15.25 1.07 0.76
CA ILE A 101 -14.10 0.98 -0.16
C ILE A 101 -14.56 0.49 -1.54
N PHE A 102 -15.39 -0.57 -1.58
CA PHE A 102 -15.90 -1.11 -2.83
C PHE A 102 -16.77 -0.10 -3.59
N GLN A 103 -17.64 0.63 -2.89
CA GLN A 103 -18.48 1.66 -3.51
C GLN A 103 -17.66 2.80 -4.11
N VAL A 104 -16.63 3.28 -3.39
CA VAL A 104 -15.70 4.29 -3.91
C VAL A 104 -15.01 3.79 -5.17
N VAL A 105 -14.53 2.55 -5.18
CA VAL A 105 -13.91 1.96 -6.38
C VAL A 105 -14.91 1.88 -7.53
N ASP A 106 -16.08 1.26 -7.32
CA ASP A 106 -17.09 1.00 -8.38
C ASP A 106 -17.61 2.28 -9.05
N ILE A 107 -17.88 3.34 -8.28
CA ILE A 107 -18.37 4.61 -8.82
C ILE A 107 -17.31 5.31 -9.69
N ASN A 108 -16.03 5.09 -9.40
CA ASN A 108 -14.93 5.85 -10.01
C ASN A 108 -14.19 5.13 -11.14
N ILE A 109 -14.44 3.83 -11.32
CA ILE A 109 -13.91 3.05 -12.44
C ILE A 109 -14.91 2.87 -13.59
N ARG A 110 -16.19 3.19 -13.37
CA ARG A 110 -17.22 3.31 -14.42
C ARG A 110 -17.02 4.60 -15.22
#